data_AF-A0A4W3H3L7-F1
#
_entry.id   AF-A0A4W3H3L7-F1
#
_cell.length_a   1.000
_cell.length_b   1.000
_cell.length_c   1.000
_cell.angle_alpha   90.00
_cell.angle_beta   90.00
_cell.angle_gamma   90.00
#
_symmetry.space_group_name_H-M   'P 1'
#
loop_
_entity.id
_entity.type
_entity.pdbx_description
1 polymer ?
#
loop_
_entity_poly.entity_id
_entity_poly.type
_entity_poly.pdbx_seq_one_letter_code
_entity_poly.pdbx_strand_id
1 'polypeptide(L)'
;MTNVIKSTSTMRTCAHRYESRQRVHQQAETRDMIGRCYVLSQDLTIKEELDGGDWKFCEGRTQGHERFGYCQQGISAGFTSDNHYILFGAPGTYNWKGQ
;
A
#
# COMPACT_ATOMS: atom_id res chain seq x y z
N MET A 1 -8.52 -4.77 13.20
CA MET A 1 -8.94 -5.71 12.15
C MET A 1 -7.79 -5.85 11.18
N THR A 2 -7.03 -6.92 11.30
CA THR A 2 -5.91 -7.21 10.40
C THR A 2 -6.50 -7.71 9.10
N ASN A 3 -6.30 -6.98 7.99
CA ASN A 3 -6.71 -7.43 6.67
C ASN A 3 -5.74 -8.52 6.22
N VAL A 4 -6.18 -9.77 6.36
CA VAL A 4 -5.40 -10.97 6.07
C VAL A 4 -5.93 -11.54 4.75
N ILE A 5 -5.14 -11.47 3.68
CA ILE A 5 -5.60 -11.75 2.30
C ILE A 5 -4.75 -12.85 1.66
N LYS A 6 -5.41 -13.88 1.14
CA LYS A 6 -4.81 -15.10 0.61
C LYS A 6 -4.28 -14.89 -0.82
N SER A 7 -3.00 -15.13 -1.12
CA SER A 7 -2.43 -15.04 -2.47
C SER A 7 -1.58 -16.28 -2.80
N THR A 8 -1.65 -16.78 -4.04
CA THR A 8 -0.72 -17.82 -4.53
C THR A 8 0.56 -17.22 -5.13
N SER A 9 0.56 -15.90 -5.34
CA SER A 9 1.66 -15.14 -5.90
C SER A 9 2.77 -14.89 -4.91
N THR A 10 4.00 -15.07 -5.37
CA THR A 10 5.18 -15.10 -4.50
C THR A 10 6.06 -13.86 -4.63
N MET A 11 5.75 -12.95 -5.55
CA MET A 11 6.54 -11.73 -5.77
C MET A 11 5.73 -10.49 -5.42
N ARG A 12 6.37 -9.53 -4.75
CA ARG A 12 5.73 -8.27 -4.32
C ARG A 12 6.73 -7.13 -4.33
N THR A 13 6.34 -6.02 -4.94
CA THR A 13 7.13 -4.78 -5.01
C THR A 13 6.31 -3.60 -4.51
N CYS A 14 6.95 -2.64 -3.85
CA CYS A 14 6.27 -1.49 -3.25
C CYS A 14 7.00 -0.18 -3.57
N ALA A 15 6.22 0.83 -3.95
CA ALA A 15 6.62 2.22 -4.02
C ALA A 15 6.09 2.94 -2.77
N HIS A 16 6.80 2.82 -1.65
CA HIS A 16 6.39 3.40 -0.37
C HIS A 16 6.36 4.94 -0.35
N ARG A 17 6.98 5.59 -1.34
CA ARG A 17 6.91 7.05 -1.59
C ARG A 17 5.92 7.44 -2.68
N TYR A 18 5.08 6.52 -3.16
CA TYR A 18 4.04 6.85 -4.12
C TYR A 18 3.11 7.92 -3.55
N GLU A 19 2.93 9.00 -4.31
CA GLU A 19 2.10 10.14 -3.94
C GLU A 19 0.74 10.07 -4.64
N SER A 20 -0.33 10.23 -3.87
CA SER A 20 -1.63 10.61 -4.40
C SER A 20 -1.71 12.14 -4.37
N ARG A 21 -2.01 12.74 -5.51
CA ARG A 21 -2.14 14.19 -5.64
C ARG A 21 -3.55 14.57 -6.00
N GLN A 22 -4.08 15.61 -5.36
CA GLN A 22 -5.37 16.17 -5.69
C GLN A 22 -5.24 17.64 -6.03
N ARG A 23 -6.13 18.13 -6.92
CA ARG A 23 -6.19 19.54 -7.33
C ARG A 23 -4.84 20.05 -7.85
N VAL A 24 -4.16 19.22 -8.65
CA VAL A 24 -2.86 19.55 -9.25
C VAL A 24 -2.97 20.86 -10.03
N HIS A 25 -1.99 21.75 -9.85
CA HIS A 25 -1.98 23.10 -10.43
C HIS A 25 -3.04 24.07 -9.89
N GLN A 26 -3.64 23.78 -8.74
CA GLN A 26 -4.54 24.70 -8.02
C GLN A 26 -3.93 25.10 -6.68
N GLN A 27 -4.38 26.22 -6.10
CA GLN A 27 -3.86 26.72 -4.81
C GLN A 27 -4.03 25.73 -3.65
N ALA A 28 -5.04 24.86 -3.75
CA ALA A 28 -5.34 23.84 -2.75
C ALA A 28 -4.82 22.44 -3.13
N GLU A 29 -3.73 22.36 -3.89
CA GLU A 29 -3.05 21.09 -4.22
C GLU A 29 -2.64 20.37 -2.93
N THR A 30 -2.99 19.09 -2.84
CA THR A 30 -2.54 18.21 -1.75
C THR A 30 -1.65 17.10 -2.31
N ARG A 31 -0.71 16.64 -1.49
CA ARG A 31 0.20 15.54 -1.81
C ARG A 31 0.28 14.60 -0.62
N ASP A 32 -0.38 13.45 -0.75
CA ASP A 32 -0.39 12.42 0.27
C ASP A 32 0.57 11.30 -0.14
N MET A 33 1.60 11.05 0.66
CA MET A 33 2.57 9.98 0.45
C MET A 33 2.02 8.66 0.99
N ILE A 34 1.00 8.13 0.31
CA ILE A 34 0.23 6.97 0.76
C ILE A 34 0.95 5.63 0.54
N GLY A 35 1.86 5.55 -0.42
CA GLY A 35 2.47 4.29 -0.84
C GLY A 35 1.54 3.45 -1.72
N ARG A 36 2.13 2.53 -2.51
CA ARG A 36 1.42 1.55 -3.34
C ARG A 36 2.27 0.31 -3.52
N CYS A 37 1.63 -0.86 -3.55
CA CYS A 37 2.31 -2.12 -3.83
C CYS A 37 1.67 -2.85 -5.01
N TYR A 38 2.48 -3.66 -5.67
CA TYR A 38 2.07 -4.60 -6.70
C TYR A 38 2.46 -6.01 -6.28
N VAL A 39 1.55 -6.96 -6.47
CA VAL A 39 1.79 -8.40 -6.29
C VAL A 39 1.80 -9.05 -7.66
N LEU A 40 2.76 -9.94 -7.90
CA LEU A 40 2.97 -10.56 -9.21
C LEU A 40 3.15 -12.07 -9.04
N SER A 41 2.68 -12.79 -10.06
CA SER A 41 3.00 -14.20 -10.24
C SER A 41 4.52 -14.40 -10.42
N GLN A 42 4.98 -15.65 -10.28
CA GLN A 42 6.41 -16.00 -10.38
C GLN A 42 7.07 -15.57 -11.70
N ASP A 43 6.31 -15.54 -12.79
CA ASP A 43 6.77 -15.09 -14.10
C ASP A 43 6.63 -13.58 -14.32
N LEU A 44 6.46 -12.81 -13.24
CA LEU A 44 6.35 -11.35 -13.22
C LEU A 44 5.13 -10.81 -13.99
N THR A 45 4.10 -11.64 -14.16
CA THR A 45 2.84 -11.25 -14.78
C THR A 45 1.74 -11.07 -13.74
N ILE A 46 0.67 -10.37 -14.13
CA ILE A 46 -0.57 -10.24 -13.36
C ILE A 46 -1.53 -11.29 -13.92
N LYS A 47 -1.79 -12.35 -13.17
CA LYS A 47 -2.63 -13.47 -13.63
C LYS A 47 -3.89 -13.65 -12.82
N GLU A 48 -3.79 -13.53 -11.50
CA GLU A 48 -4.93 -13.66 -10.61
C GLU A 48 -5.62 -12.31 -10.42
N GLU A 49 -6.91 -12.32 -10.06
CA GLU A 49 -7.64 -11.11 -9.66
C GLU A 49 -7.00 -10.42 -8.44
N LEU A 50 -6.32 -11.21 -7.61
CA LEU A 50 -5.56 -10.73 -6.47
C LEU A 50 -4.12 -10.33 -6.84
N ASP A 51 -3.67 -10.53 -8.07
CA ASP A 51 -2.41 -9.97 -8.54
C ASP A 51 -2.61 -8.53 -9.02
N GLY A 52 -1.51 -7.79 -9.13
CA GLY A 52 -1.51 -6.42 -9.61
C GLY A 52 -1.55 -5.40 -8.48
N GLY A 53 -2.17 -4.25 -8.75
CA GLY A 53 -2.03 -3.04 -7.94
C GLY A 53 -3.19 -2.77 -6.98
N ASP A 54 -4.15 -3.70 -6.83
CA ASP A 54 -5.36 -3.48 -6.03
C ASP A 54 -5.15 -3.58 -4.52
N TRP A 55 -3.92 -3.91 -4.12
CA TRP A 55 -3.44 -3.87 -2.73
C TRP A 55 -3.26 -2.43 -2.26
N LYS A 56 -4.37 -1.77 -1.93
CA LYS A 56 -4.44 -0.33 -1.68
C LYS A 56 -5.06 -0.03 -0.33
N PHE A 57 -4.34 -0.36 0.73
CA PHE A 57 -4.82 -0.16 2.09
C PHE A 57 -5.04 1.32 2.43
N CYS A 58 -4.16 2.20 1.96
CA CYS A 58 -4.19 3.63 2.30
C CYS A 58 -4.98 4.50 1.31
N GLU A 59 -5.20 4.03 0.08
CA GLU A 59 -5.87 4.80 -0.98
C GLU A 59 -7.34 5.07 -0.60
N GLY A 60 -7.83 6.28 -0.90
CA GLY A 60 -9.23 6.66 -0.64
C GLY A 60 -9.61 6.92 0.82
N ARG A 61 -8.65 6.85 1.75
CA ARG A 61 -8.89 7.14 3.18
C ARG A 61 -8.73 8.62 3.51
N THR A 62 -9.17 8.98 4.72
CA THR A 62 -9.02 10.34 5.25
C THR A 62 -7.55 10.78 5.22
N GLN A 63 -7.32 11.92 4.59
CA GLN A 63 -6.00 12.54 4.40
C GLN A 63 -5.46 13.13 5.70
N GLY A 64 -4.25 13.68 5.64
CA GLY A 64 -3.58 14.30 6.79
C GLY A 64 -2.69 13.33 7.56
N HIS A 65 -1.73 13.89 8.30
CA HIS A 65 -0.76 13.12 9.08
C HIS A 65 -1.40 12.43 10.30
N GLU A 66 -2.52 12.96 10.77
CA GLU A 66 -3.35 12.40 11.84
C GLU A 66 -4.17 11.17 11.41
N ARG A 67 -4.22 10.89 10.10
CA ARG A 67 -4.88 9.74 9.48
C ARG A 67 -3.96 9.05 8.47
N PHE A 68 -4.30 9.02 7.19
CA PHE A 68 -3.65 8.18 6.16
C PHE A 68 -2.84 8.97 5.13
N GLY A 69 -2.78 10.30 5.21
CA GLY A 69 -2.05 11.13 4.23
C GLY A 69 -0.55 10.82 4.14
N TYR A 70 0.03 10.25 5.18
CA TYR A 70 1.43 9.83 5.25
C TYR A 70 1.58 8.32 5.45
N CYS A 71 0.58 7.53 5.03
CA CYS A 71 0.53 6.10 5.34
C CYS A 71 1.81 5.32 4.98
N GLN A 72 2.43 5.63 3.84
CA GLN A 72 3.66 4.99 3.36
C GLN A 72 3.56 3.45 3.30
N GLN A 73 2.45 2.92 2.78
CA GLN A 73 2.26 1.47 2.64
C GLN A 73 3.43 0.82 1.91
N GLY A 74 3.92 -0.27 2.49
CA GLY A 74 4.93 -1.11 1.88
C GLY A 74 6.35 -0.61 2.08
N ILE A 75 6.58 0.24 3.10
CA ILE A 75 7.95 0.55 3.55
C ILE A 75 8.70 -0.71 3.97
N SER A 76 7.97 -1.64 4.58
CA SER A 76 8.36 -3.01 4.90
C SER A 76 7.21 -3.89 4.48
N ALA A 77 7.51 -5.06 3.94
CA ALA A 77 6.46 -6.02 3.63
C ALA A 77 7.04 -7.44 3.58
N GLY A 78 6.25 -8.46 3.87
CA GLY A 78 6.70 -9.86 3.91
C GLY A 78 5.57 -10.84 3.64
N PHE A 79 5.91 -12.10 3.40
CA PHE A 79 4.95 -13.19 3.33
C PHE A 79 4.93 -13.93 4.68
N THR A 80 3.79 -14.50 5.04
CA THR A 80 3.72 -15.48 6.14
C THR A 80 4.48 -16.76 5.77
N SER A 81 4.81 -17.59 6.74
CA SER A 81 5.60 -18.82 6.53
C SER A 81 4.94 -19.82 5.58
N ASP A 82 3.61 -19.80 5.49
CA ASP A 82 2.83 -20.62 4.56
C ASP A 82 2.60 -19.94 3.21
N ASN A 83 3.20 -18.76 2.98
CA ASN A 83 3.05 -17.90 1.80
C ASN A 83 1.60 -17.50 1.47
N HIS A 84 0.64 -17.79 2.34
CA HIS A 84 -0.74 -17.46 2.07
C HIS A 84 -1.00 -15.97 2.24
N TYR A 85 -0.34 -15.29 3.18
CA TYR A 85 -0.66 -13.91 3.52
C TYR A 85 0.50 -12.98 3.28
N ILE A 86 0.17 -11.77 2.85
CA ILE A 86 1.13 -10.67 2.70
C ILE A 86 0.91 -9.67 3.83
N LEU A 87 1.98 -9.37 4.54
CA LEU A 87 2.03 -8.34 5.58
C LEU A 87 2.66 -7.09 4.98
N PHE A 88 2.05 -5.94 5.24
CA PHE A 88 2.58 -4.62 4.87
C PHE A 88 2.73 -3.78 6.14
N GLY A 89 3.84 -3.06 6.25
CA GLY A 89 4.02 -2.00 7.24
C GLY A 89 3.69 -0.64 6.64
N ALA A 90 3.00 0.19 7.43
CA ALA A 90 2.59 1.54 7.06
C ALA A 90 2.83 2.53 8.22
N PRO A 91 4.07 3.00 8.43
CA PRO A 91 4.49 3.66 9.66
C PRO A 91 3.93 5.07 9.83
N GLY A 92 3.58 5.78 8.75
CA GLY A 92 3.24 7.21 8.86
C GLY A 92 1.75 7.48 9.10
N THR A 93 0.95 6.46 9.40
CA THR A 93 -0.43 6.65 9.85
C THR A 93 -0.51 7.17 11.30
N TYR A 94 -1.58 7.89 11.62
CA TYR A 94 -1.92 8.32 12.98
C TYR A 94 -0.80 9.06 13.73
N ASN A 95 -0.21 10.08 13.11
CA ASN A 95 0.96 10.81 13.61
C ASN A 95 2.15 9.87 13.85
N TRP A 96 2.50 9.09 12.83
CA TRP A 96 3.65 8.17 12.82
C TRP A 96 3.62 7.07 13.89
N LYS A 97 2.43 6.72 14.39
CA LYS A 97 2.26 5.53 15.24
C LYS A 97 2.37 4.25 14.43
N GLY A 98 1.95 4.31 13.17
CA GLY A 98 1.99 3.20 12.24
C GLY A 98 0.77 2.29 12.32
N GLN A 99 0.69 1.42 11.32
CA GLN A 99 -0.36 0.44 11.13
C GLN A 99 0.17 -0.85 10.51
#